data_AF-A0A3B4A690-F1
#
_entry.id   AF-A0A3B4A690-F1
#
_cell.length_a   1.000
_cell.length_b   1.000
_cell.length_c   1.000
_cell.angle_alpha   90.00
_cell.angle_beta   90.00
_cell.angle_gamma   90.00
#
_symmetry.space_group_name_H-M   'P 1'
#
loop_
_entity.id
_entity.type
_entity.pdbx_description
1 polymer ?
#
loop_
_entity_poly.entity_id
_entity_poly.type
_entity_poly.pdbx_seq_one_letter_code
_entity_poly.pdbx_strand_id
1 'polypeptide(L)'
;IEPVSAEEAEDYLDIISQPMDFQTMFGKFSDGTYHNTQEFVEDVKLVFSNAEEYNQQGSTVLYMSQSGLLNYLIYSNGVQI
;
A
#
# COMPACT_ATOMS: atom_id res chain seq x y z
N ILE A 1 -2.49 3.21 -12.33
CA ILE A 1 -1.50 2.18 -11.97
C ILE A 1 -2.29 0.89 -11.97
N GLU A 2 -1.98 0.00 -12.91
CA GLU A 2 -2.64 -1.32 -12.98
C GLU A 2 -2.05 -2.24 -11.90
N PRO A 3 -2.81 -3.25 -11.41
CA PRO A 3 -2.30 -4.22 -10.47
C PRO A 3 -1.16 -5.02 -11.11
N VAL A 4 -0.17 -5.39 -10.30
CA VAL A 4 0.89 -6.33 -10.70
C VAL A 4 0.21 -7.61 -11.16
N SER A 5 0.58 -8.10 -12.35
CA SER A 5 -0.05 -9.30 -12.90
C SER A 5 0.32 -10.52 -12.06
N ALA A 6 -0.57 -11.52 -11.99
CA ALA A 6 -0.28 -12.78 -11.29
C ALA A 6 0.96 -13.50 -11.86
N GLU A 7 1.38 -13.17 -13.08
CA GLU A 7 2.57 -13.71 -13.75
C GLU A 7 3.88 -13.03 -13.28
N GLU A 8 3.80 -11.81 -12.75
CA GLU A 8 4.95 -11.06 -12.21
C GLU A 8 5.19 -11.34 -10.72
N ALA A 9 4.20 -11.91 -10.02
CA ALA A 9 4.23 -12.18 -8.60
C ALA A 9 3.42 -13.44 -8.25
N GLU A 10 3.81 -14.59 -8.83
CA GLU A 10 3.06 -15.87 -8.75
C GLU A 10 2.82 -16.35 -7.31
N ASP A 11 3.74 -16.04 -6.38
CA ASP A 11 3.69 -16.43 -4.96
C ASP A 11 3.12 -15.32 -4.05
N TYR A 12 2.67 -14.20 -4.61
CA TYR A 12 2.22 -13.04 -3.82
C TYR A 12 1.08 -13.40 -2.87
N LEU A 13 0.12 -14.19 -3.32
CA LEU A 13 -1.02 -14.62 -2.51
C LEU A 13 -0.68 -15.74 -1.52
N ASP A 14 0.46 -16.40 -1.69
CA ASP A 14 0.97 -17.39 -0.73
C ASP A 14 1.73 -16.72 0.42
N ILE A 15 2.32 -15.55 0.16
CA ILE A 15 3.08 -14.77 1.13
C ILE A 15 2.19 -13.73 1.84
N ILE A 16 1.40 -12.98 1.08
CA ILE A 16 0.61 -11.85 1.59
C ILE A 16 -0.80 -12.29 1.95
N SER A 17 -1.09 -12.24 3.25
CA SER A 17 -2.39 -12.67 3.81
C SER A 17 -3.56 -11.76 3.51
N GLN A 18 -3.32 -10.46 3.33
CA GLN A 18 -4.35 -9.45 3.06
C GLN A 18 -3.92 -8.54 1.91
N PRO A 19 -4.13 -8.97 0.66
CA PRO A 19 -3.80 -8.16 -0.51
C PRO A 19 -4.54 -6.81 -0.50
N MET A 20 -3.82 -5.75 -0.88
CA MET A 20 -4.39 -4.42 -1.08
C MET A 20 -3.56 -3.67 -2.13
N ASP A 21 -4.23 -2.85 -2.94
CA ASP A 21 -3.64 -2.01 -3.96
C ASP A 21 -4.49 -0.73 -4.16
N PHE A 22 -3.92 0.29 -4.80
CA PHE A 22 -4.60 1.58 -4.97
C PHE A 22 -5.83 1.54 -5.89
N GLN A 23 -5.93 0.59 -6.82
CA GLN A 23 -7.12 0.41 -7.66
C GLN A 23 -8.27 -0.15 -6.83
N THR A 24 -8.00 -1.15 -5.98
CA THR A 24 -8.96 -1.68 -5.01
C THR A 24 -9.42 -0.59 -4.04
N MET A 25 -8.49 0.21 -3.51
CA MET A 25 -8.83 1.36 -2.65
C MET A 25 -9.70 2.40 -3.36
N PHE A 26 -9.43 2.69 -4.63
CA PHE A 26 -10.25 3.61 -5.42
C PHE A 26 -11.68 3.09 -5.61
N GLY A 27 -11.85 1.77 -5.82
CA GLY A 27 -13.15 1.11 -5.83
C GLY A 27 -13.88 1.29 -4.49
N LYS A 28 -13.23 0.93 -3.38
CA LYS A 28 -13.78 1.10 -2.01
C LYS A 28 -14.19 2.55 -1.73
N PHE A 29 -13.41 3.52 -2.19
CA PHE A 29 -13.76 4.94 -2.05
C PHE A 29 -14.99 5.32 -2.89
N SER A 30 -15.02 4.92 -4.16
CA SER A 30 -16.13 5.22 -5.08
C SER A 30 -17.44 4.59 -4.63
N ASP A 31 -17.38 3.41 -4.02
CA ASP A 31 -18.53 2.68 -3.50
C ASP A 31 -18.98 3.15 -2.10
N GLY A 32 -18.25 4.09 -1.48
CA GLY A 32 -18.55 4.59 -0.14
C GLY A 32 -18.29 3.57 0.97
N THR A 33 -17.44 2.58 0.73
CA THR A 33 -17.12 1.49 1.66
C THR A 33 -16.33 1.96 2.88
N TYR A 34 -15.61 3.08 2.77
CA TYR A 34 -14.92 3.69 3.91
C TYR A 34 -15.89 4.53 4.76
N HIS A 35 -16.16 4.08 5.98
CA HIS A 35 -17.08 4.77 6.90
C HIS A 35 -16.41 5.96 7.59
N ASN A 36 -15.08 5.99 7.60
CA ASN A 36 -14.26 7.02 8.21
C ASN A 36 -12.88 7.06 7.55
N THR A 37 -12.14 8.15 7.80
CA THR A 37 -10.80 8.35 7.25
C THR A 37 -9.79 7.32 7.75
N GLN A 38 -10.01 6.74 8.94
CA GLN A 38 -9.10 5.77 9.54
C GLN A 38 -9.05 4.47 8.72
N GLU A 39 -10.20 3.98 8.22
CA GLU A 39 -10.26 2.80 7.35
C GLU A 39 -9.49 3.00 6.03
N PHE A 40 -9.57 4.20 5.44
CA PHE A 40 -8.78 4.53 4.25
C PHE A 40 -7.28 4.53 4.55
N VAL A 41 -6.87 5.11 5.69
CA VAL A 41 -5.47 5.16 6.13
C VAL A 41 -4.91 3.77 6.43
N GLU A 42 -5.73 2.86 6.96
CA GLU A 42 -5.34 1.48 7.21
C GLU A 42 -5.02 0.73 5.92
N ASP A 43 -5.84 0.90 4.88
CA ASP A 43 -5.54 0.33 3.56
C ASP A 43 -4.28 0.95 2.94
N VAL A 44 -4.05 2.26 3.10
CA VAL A 44 -2.81 2.90 2.64
C VAL A 44 -1.60 2.22 3.29
N LYS A 45 -1.63 2.03 4.61
CA LYS A 45 -0.55 1.35 5.34
C LYS A 45 -0.39 -0.09 4.87
N LEU A 46 -1.49 -0.79 4.62
CA LEU A 46 -1.47 -2.17 4.17
C LEU A 46 -0.78 -2.33 2.80
N VAL A 47 -1.02 -1.42 1.84
CA VAL A 47 -0.29 -1.41 0.55
C VAL A 47 1.22 -1.37 0.77
N PHE A 48 1.69 -0.47 1.64
CA PHE A 48 3.12 -0.34 1.91
C PHE A 48 3.69 -1.52 2.71
N SER A 49 2.98 -2.00 3.73
CA SER A 49 3.40 -3.16 4.52
C SER A 49 3.50 -4.43 3.68
N ASN A 50 2.53 -4.66 2.78
CA ASN A 50 2.59 -5.79 1.86
C ASN A 50 3.76 -5.66 0.88
N ALA A 51 4.05 -4.45 0.39
CA ALA A 51 5.22 -4.22 -0.44
C ALA A 51 6.52 -4.45 0.33
N GLU A 52 6.59 -4.13 1.61
CA GLU A 52 7.77 -4.40 2.45
C GLU A 52 7.95 -5.88 2.77
N GLU A 53 6.85 -6.61 3.00
CA GLU A 53 6.87 -8.04 3.30
C GLU A 53 7.22 -8.88 2.06
N TYR A 54 6.67 -8.52 0.89
CA TYR A 54 6.90 -9.25 -0.35
C TYR A 54 8.28 -8.97 -0.98
N ASN A 55 8.73 -7.71 -0.96
CA ASN A 55 9.94 -7.32 -1.69
C ASN A 55 11.20 -7.47 -0.83
N GLN A 56 12.25 -8.12 -1.36
CA GLN A 56 13.54 -8.26 -0.68
C GLN A 56 14.20 -6.89 -0.37
N GLN A 57 14.97 -6.87 0.73
CA GLN A 57 15.76 -5.69 1.14
C GLN A 57 16.68 -5.22 0.00
N GLY A 58 16.59 -3.92 -0.34
CA GLY A 58 17.39 -3.30 -1.40
C GLY A 58 16.74 -3.29 -2.79
N SER A 59 15.52 -3.84 -2.95
CA SER A 59 14.76 -3.66 -4.19
C SER A 59 14.32 -2.21 -4.39
N THR A 60 14.24 -1.77 -5.65
CA THR A 60 13.75 -0.43 -6.00
C THR A 60 12.31 -0.21 -5.52
N VAL A 61 11.48 -1.26 -5.54
CA VAL A 61 10.09 -1.23 -5.06
C VAL A 61 10.05 -0.93 -3.56
N LEU A 62 10.90 -1.59 -2.77
CA LEU A 62 10.99 -1.35 -1.33
C LEU A 62 11.45 0.09 -1.02
N TYR A 63 12.43 0.61 -1.75
CA TYR A 63 12.89 2.00 -1.58
C TYR A 63 11.79 3.03 -1.89
N MET A 64 10.99 2.78 -2.93
CA MET A 64 9.85 3.63 -3.28
C MET A 64 8.73 3.55 -2.23
N SER A 65 8.42 2.34 -1.74
CA SER A 65 7.45 2.09 -0.65
C SER A 65 7.83 2.89 0.61
N GLN A 66 9.08 2.72 1.08
CA GLN A 66 9.60 3.41 2.27
C GLN A 66 9.57 4.93 2.12
N SER A 67 9.95 5.45 0.95
CA SER A 67 9.92 6.90 0.68
C SER A 67 8.49 7.45 0.69
N GLY A 68 7.53 6.71 0.11
CA GLY A 68 6.11 7.06 0.12
C GLY A 68 5.51 7.03 1.53
N LEU A 69 5.78 5.98 2.31
CA LEU A 69 5.33 5.85 3.69
C LEU A 69 5.91 6.95 4.58
N LEU A 70 7.21 7.24 4.45
CA LEU A 70 7.86 8.32 5.19
C LEU A 70 7.22 9.67 4.88
N ASN A 71 6.94 9.94 3.60
CA ASN A 71 6.26 11.15 3.18
C ASN A 71 4.84 11.25 3.78
N TYR A 72 4.07 10.16 3.72
CA TYR A 72 2.76 10.09 4.35
C TYR A 72 2.83 10.38 5.86
N LEU A 73 3.78 9.77 6.58
CA LEU A 73 3.96 9.99 8.02
C LEU A 73 4.34 11.43 8.36
N ILE A 74 5.17 12.09 7.54
CA ILE A 74 5.54 13.49 7.73
C ILE A 74 4.30 14.39 7.59
N TYR A 75 3.52 14.20 6.53
CA TYR A 75 2.33 15.01 6.26
C TYR A 75 1.15 14.68 7.17
N SER A 76 1.01 13.43 7.63
CA SER A 76 -0.07 13.03 8.55
C SER A 76 0.18 13.47 9.99
N ASN A 77 1.44 13.68 10.38
CA ASN A 77 1.81 14.15 11.73
C ASN A 77 2.05 15.67 11.80
N GLY A 78 1.78 16.42 10.73
CA GLY A 78 1.82 17.89 10.73
C GLY A 78 3.21 18.51 10.92
N VAL A 79 4.29 17.76 10.70
CA VAL A 79 5.66 18.31 10.76
C VAL A 79 6.00 18.88 9.38
N GLN A 80 5.79 20.18 9.20
CA GLN A 80 6.30 20.93 8.06
C GLN A 80 7.75 21.36 8.36
N ILE A 81 8.69 20.96 7.50
CA ILE A 81 10.02 21.59 7.40
C ILE A 81 9.93 22.82 6.50
#